data_AF-A0A4Q1EYL2-F1
#
_entry.id   AF-A0A4Q1EYL2-F1
#
_cell.length_a   1.000
_cell.length_b   1.000
_cell.length_c   1.000
_cell.angle_alpha   90.00
_cell.angle_beta   90.00
_cell.angle_gamma   90.00
#
_symmetry.space_group_name_H-M   'P 1'
#
loop_
_entity.id
_entity.type
_entity.pdbx_description
1 polymer ?
#
loop_
_entity_poly.entity_id
_entity_poly.type
_entity_poly.pdbx_seq_one_letter_code
_entity_poly.pdbx_strand_id
1 'polypeptide(L)'
;KMVEGAPLQVDISANFMFFEKFVVGAAYRWSASLSAMVGFQITDGLYLGYGYDRETTNLNNYNSGSHEIFLRYEFFKKNGKMTTPRFF
;
A
#
# COMPACT_ATOMS: atom_id res chain seq x y z
N LYS A 1 5.25 21.16 19.98
CA LYS A 1 4.04 21.23 20.82
C LYS A 1 3.28 19.91 20.66
N MET A 2 3.43 18.97 21.61
CA MET A 2 2.49 17.85 21.73
C MET A 2 1.22 18.40 22.38
N VAL A 3 0.06 18.16 21.79
CA VAL A 3 -1.22 18.56 22.36
C VAL A 3 -1.66 17.42 23.29
N GLU A 4 -1.77 17.70 24.60
CA GLU A 4 -2.39 16.79 25.56
C GLU A 4 -3.80 16.45 25.07
N GLY A 5 -4.00 15.20 24.63
CA GLY A 5 -5.30 14.70 24.16
C GLY A 5 -5.36 14.23 22.70
N ALA A 6 -4.34 14.48 21.88
CA ALA A 6 -4.27 13.85 20.55
C ALA A 6 -3.80 12.40 20.68
N PRO A 7 -4.54 11.39 20.18
CA PRO A 7 -4.09 10.01 20.21
C PRO A 7 -2.76 9.89 19.46
N LEU A 8 -1.73 9.39 20.15
CA LEU A 8 -0.46 9.06 19.54
C LEU A 8 -0.69 7.95 18.51
N GLN A 9 -0.40 8.25 17.24
CA GLN A 9 -0.49 7.31 16.14
C GLN A 9 0.91 7.00 15.63
N VAL A 10 1.26 5.73 15.62
CA VAL A 10 2.52 5.22 15.08
C VAL A 10 2.16 4.29 13.93
N ASP A 11 2.70 4.53 12.74
CA ASP A 11 2.48 3.69 11.56
C ASP A 11 3.80 2.99 11.21
N ILE A 12 3.74 1.67 11.07
CA ILE A 12 4.84 0.83 10.64
C ILE A 12 4.37 0.05 9.42
N SER A 13 5.08 0.17 8.30
CA SER A 13 4.78 -0.61 7.09
C SER A 13 6.02 -1.30 6.55
N ALA A 14 5.80 -2.47 5.98
CA ALA A 14 6.82 -3.29 5.34
C ALA A 14 6.28 -3.79 4.00
N ASN A 15 7.08 -3.65 2.95
CA ASN A 15 6.74 -4.09 1.60
C ASN A 15 7.90 -4.87 1.02
N PHE A 16 7.60 -6.05 0.51
CA PHE A 16 8.56 -6.97 -0.08
C PHE A 16 8.18 -7.21 -1.53
N MET A 17 9.12 -6.91 -2.43
CA MET A 17 8.98 -7.16 -3.85
C MET A 17 9.90 -8.31 -4.26
N PHE A 18 9.32 -9.30 -4.93
CA PHE A 18 9.97 -10.50 -5.42
C PHE A 18 9.93 -10.52 -6.93
N PHE A 19 11.11 -10.72 -7.54
CA PHE A 19 11.28 -10.87 -8.99
C PHE A 19 10.61 -9.77 -9.84
N GLU A 20 10.46 -8.57 -9.28
CA GLU A 20 9.75 -7.43 -9.91
C GLU A 20 8.31 -7.74 -10.35
N LYS A 21 7.76 -8.87 -9.87
CA LYS A 21 6.47 -9.40 -10.31
C LYS A 21 5.51 -9.63 -9.18
N PHE A 22 5.99 -9.96 -7.99
CA PHE A 22 5.13 -10.24 -6.85
C PHE A 22 5.45 -9.30 -5.71
N VAL A 23 4.45 -8.64 -5.17
CA VAL A 23 4.58 -7.72 -4.04
C VAL A 23 3.72 -8.24 -2.90
N VAL A 24 4.26 -8.25 -1.70
CA VAL A 24 3.51 -8.49 -0.48
C VAL A 24 3.84 -7.38 0.50
N GLY A 25 2.82 -6.81 1.10
CA GLY A 25 2.93 -5.71 2.04
C GLY A 25 2.13 -5.99 3.30
N ALA A 26 2.60 -5.46 4.41
CA ALA A 26 1.83 -5.36 5.63
C ALA A 26 2.08 -4.00 6.25
N ALA A 27 1.04 -3.41 6.83
CA ALA A 27 1.15 -2.18 7.60
C ALA A 27 0.40 -2.34 8.92
N TYR A 28 0.97 -1.81 9.97
CA TYR A 28 0.40 -1.77 11.30
C TYR A 28 0.42 -0.34 11.79
N ARG A 29 -0.77 0.20 12.01
CA ARG A 29 -1.00 1.51 12.59
C ARG A 29 -1.45 1.33 14.03
N TRP A 30 -0.54 1.61 14.95
CA TRP A 30 -0.76 1.57 16.38
C TRP A 30 -1.99 2.41 16.73
N SER A 31 -2.94 1.81 17.45
CA SER A 31 -4.22 2.42 17.84
C SER A 31 -5.19 2.74 16.69
N ALA A 32 -5.04 2.13 15.50
CA ALA A 32 -5.96 2.35 14.38
C ALA A 32 -6.29 1.08 13.57
N SER A 33 -5.30 0.45 12.93
CA SER A 33 -5.57 -0.61 11.94
C SER A 33 -4.36 -1.51 11.67
N LEU A 34 -4.64 -2.74 11.24
CA LEU A 34 -3.70 -3.69 10.66
C LEU A 34 -4.11 -3.95 9.21
N SER A 35 -3.16 -3.83 8.30
CA SER A 35 -3.35 -3.90 6.86
C SER A 35 -2.41 -4.94 6.27
N ALA A 36 -2.89 -5.72 5.31
CA ALA A 36 -2.07 -6.64 4.54
C ALA A 36 -2.44 -6.52 3.07
N MET A 37 -1.46 -6.61 2.18
CA MET A 37 -1.71 -6.59 0.75
C MET A 37 -0.81 -7.56 0.00
N VAL A 38 -1.32 -8.06 -1.12
CA VAL A 38 -0.58 -8.85 -2.09
C VAL A 38 -0.84 -8.28 -3.48
N GLY A 39 0.14 -8.36 -4.35
CA GLY A 39 -0.02 -7.90 -5.73
C GLY A 39 0.89 -8.63 -6.68
N PHE A 40 0.47 -8.65 -7.94
CA PHE A 40 1.07 -9.42 -9.00
C PHE A 40 1.09 -8.61 -10.29
N GLN A 41 2.28 -8.41 -10.84
CA GLN A 41 2.51 -7.88 -12.17
C GLN A 41 2.32 -9.01 -13.18
N ILE A 42 1.18 -9.03 -13.85
CA ILE A 42 0.83 -10.05 -14.84
C ILE A 42 1.62 -9.81 -16.13
N THR A 43 1.65 -8.57 -16.61
CA THR A 43 2.45 -8.12 -17.74
C THR A 43 3.04 -6.76 -17.39
N ASP A 44 4.02 -6.25 -18.14
CA ASP A 44 4.63 -4.96 -17.82
C ASP A 44 3.64 -3.77 -17.80
N GLY A 45 2.46 -3.93 -18.40
CA GLY A 45 1.39 -2.94 -18.39
C GLY A 45 0.17 -3.35 -17.55
N LEU A 46 0.14 -4.55 -16.96
CA LEU A 46 -1.00 -5.05 -16.20
C LEU A 46 -0.55 -5.50 -14.82
N TYR A 47 -1.05 -4.83 -13.78
CA TYR A 47 -0.83 -5.15 -12.39
C TYR A 47 -2.16 -5.37 -11.70
N LEU A 48 -2.26 -6.46 -10.94
CA LEU A 48 -3.41 -6.78 -10.12
C LEU A 48 -2.95 -6.82 -8.66
N GLY A 49 -3.77 -6.32 -7.74
CA GLY A 49 -3.51 -6.50 -6.33
C GLY A 49 -4.77 -6.60 -5.51
N TYR A 50 -4.56 -7.04 -4.28
CA TYR A 50 -5.57 -7.29 -3.30
C TYR A 50 -5.07 -6.85 -1.92
N GLY A 51 -5.86 -6.04 -1.24
CA GLY A 51 -5.63 -5.56 0.11
C GLY A 51 -6.70 -6.08 1.06
N TYR A 52 -6.30 -6.32 2.30
CA TYR A 52 -7.19 -6.53 3.43
C TYR A 52 -6.80 -5.59 4.56
N ASP A 53 -7.73 -4.71 4.92
CA ASP A 53 -7.57 -3.76 6.02
C ASP A 53 -8.49 -4.15 7.16
N ARG A 54 -7.93 -4.32 8.35
CA ARG A 54 -8.65 -4.62 9.58
C ARG A 54 -8.45 -3.51 10.60
N GLU A 55 -9.53 -2.84 10.96
CA GLU A 55 -9.50 -1.85 12.03
C GLU A 55 -9.33 -2.52 13.40
N THR A 56 -8.44 -1.97 14.24
CA THR A 56 -8.13 -2.51 15.59
C THR A 56 -8.75 -1.65 16.71
N THR A 57 -9.27 -0.47 16.39
CA THR A 57 -9.88 0.47 17.36
C THR A 57 -11.33 0.13 17.70
N ASN A 58 -11.94 0.83 18.67
CA ASN A 58 -13.32 0.66 19.20
C ASN A 58 -14.48 0.63 18.16
N LEU A 59 -14.20 0.78 16.86
CA LEU A 59 -15.12 0.49 15.75
C LEU A 59 -15.16 -1.01 15.34
N ASN A 60 -14.37 -1.87 16.00
CA ASN A 60 -14.33 -3.33 15.79
C ASN A 60 -15.69 -4.03 16.05
N ASN A 61 -16.67 -3.35 16.69
CA ASN A 61 -18.03 -3.88 16.86
C ASN A 61 -18.94 -3.70 15.63
N TYR A 62 -18.54 -2.92 14.62
CA TYR A 62 -19.37 -2.64 13.44
C TYR A 62 -18.67 -2.88 12.09
N ASN A 63 -17.34 -2.97 12.04
CA ASN A 63 -16.60 -3.20 10.79
C ASN A 63 -15.63 -4.37 10.91
N SER A 64 -15.88 -5.43 10.15
CA SER A 64 -15.14 -6.71 10.15
C SER A 64 -13.81 -6.66 9.38
N GLY A 65 -13.49 -5.50 8.81
CA GLY A 65 -12.41 -5.29 7.86
C GLY A 65 -12.91 -5.16 6.42
N SER A 66 -12.08 -4.55 5.57
CA SER A 66 -12.37 -4.23 4.18
C SER A 66 -11.47 -5.02 3.25
N HIS A 67 -12.07 -5.58 2.20
CA HIS A 67 -11.35 -6.26 1.13
C HIS A 67 -11.30 -5.34 -0.07
N GLU A 68 -10.11 -4.97 -0.49
CA GLU A 68 -9.89 -4.09 -1.63
C GLU A 68 -9.23 -4.86 -2.76
N ILE A 69 -9.75 -4.72 -3.97
CA ILE A 69 -9.14 -5.26 -5.19
C ILE A 69 -8.74 -4.07 -6.04
N PHE A 70 -7.50 -4.04 -6.50
CA PHE A 70 -6.99 -2.98 -7.35
C PHE A 70 -6.41 -3.54 -8.65
N LEU A 71 -6.78 -2.91 -9.76
CA LEU A 71 -6.31 -3.24 -11.09
C LEU A 71 -5.67 -2.00 -11.68
N ARG A 72 -4.42 -2.12 -12.11
CA ARG A 72 -3.69 -1.08 -12.83
C ARG A 72 -3.38 -1.60 -14.23
N TYR A 73 -3.77 -0.82 -15.24
CA TYR A 73 -3.49 -1.10 -16.63
C TYR A 73 -2.85 0.12 -17.32
N GLU A 74 -1.77 -0.10 -18.05
CA GLU A 74 -1.03 0.91 -18.80
C GLU A 74 -1.13 0.63 -20.31
N PHE A 75 -1.81 1.53 -21.03
CA PHE A 75 -2.05 1.43 -22.47
C PHE A 75 -0.82 1.79 -23.33
N PHE A 76 0.08 2.64 -22.83
CA PHE A 76 1.26 3.11 -23.56
C PHE A 76 2.49 3.03 -22.65
N LYS A 77 3.38 2.06 -22.89
CA LYS A 77 4.76 2.10 -22.40
C LYS A 77 5.49 3.23 -23.15
N LYS A 78 5.31 4.48 -22.72
CA LYS A 78 6.25 5.52 -23.12
C LYS A 78 7.59 5.11 -22.52
N ASN A 79 8.44 4.48 -23.32
CA ASN A 79 9.90 4.48 -23.15
C ASN A 79 10.40 5.92 -23.27
N GLY A 80 9.88 6.82 -22.44
CA GLY A 80 10.43 8.13 -22.24
C GLY A 80 11.78 7.88 -21.64
N LYS A 81 12.81 7.97 -22.49
CA LYS A 81 14.18 8.24 -22.08
C LYS A 81 14.09 9.11 -20.83
N MET A 82 14.54 8.60 -19.68
CA MET A 82 14.76 9.44 -18.51
C MET A 82 15.85 10.44 -18.91
N THR A 83 15.45 11.54 -19.51
CA THR A 83 16.29 12.70 -19.71
C THR A 83 16.20 13.50 -18.43
N THR A 84 16.84 13.03 -17.38
CA THR A 84 17.41 13.92 -16.38
C THR A 84 18.89 14.11 -16.70
N PRO A 85 19.26 14.88 -17.76
CA PRO A 85 20.61 15.38 -17.82
C PRO A 85 20.71 16.39 -16.68
N ARG A 86 21.29 15.97 -15.56
CA ARG A 86 21.74 16.91 -14.54
C ARG A 86 22.82 17.78 -15.18
N PHE A 87 22.45 18.99 -15.58
CA PHE A 87 23.40 20.06 -15.76
C PHE A 87 23.58 20.73 -14.39
N PHE A 88 24.81 20.60 -13.89
CA PHE A 88 25.55 21.31 -12.84
C PHE A 88 24.74 22.04 -11.76
#